data_AF-A0A6J1B941-F1
#
_entry.id   AF-A0A6J1B941-F1
#
_cell.length_a   1.000
_cell.length_b   1.000
_cell.length_c   1.000
_cell.angle_alpha   90.00
_cell.angle_beta   90.00
_cell.angle_gamma   90.00
#
_symmetry.space_group_name_H-M   'P 1'
#
loop_
_entity.id
_entity.type
_entity.pdbx_description
1 polymer ?
#
loop_
_entity_poly.entity_id
_entity_poly.type
_entity_poly.pdbx_seq_one_letter_code
_entity_poly.pdbx_strand_id
1 'polypeptide(L)'
;MALGFCPFNSTRLASLPFPSENALKTSKNPLYMSTASLKLLCVRASASNSASKARFVARRKESVSVRQLKRPLIEYMRLPASQYSVLDAERIERIDDNTFRCYVYRFKFFNFEVCPVLLVRVEEQPNGCCIKLLSCKLDGSPIVVAQNDKFDASMVNQISCDANRSGSLVQELTSDAVIEVSIEVPFAFSPIPLGMIESTGTQVLEQILRLMLPRFMAQLVKDYQAWASGDASRQPLGTGEI
;
A
#
# COMPACT_ATOMS: atom_id res chain seq x y z
N MET A 1 -36.70 -34.00 34.69
CA MET A 1 -36.08 -32.94 35.52
C MET A 1 -35.43 -31.97 34.52
N ALA A 2 -36.02 -30.85 34.09
CA ALA A 2 -36.55 -29.69 34.86
C ALA A 2 -35.52 -29.29 35.94
N LEU A 3 -34.94 -28.09 36.02
CA LEU A 3 -35.37 -26.68 35.82
C LEU A 3 -34.08 -25.85 35.57
N GLY A 4 -33.99 -24.58 35.15
CA GLY A 4 -34.88 -23.44 34.94
C GLY A 4 -34.01 -22.28 34.39
N PHE A 5 -34.47 -21.50 33.40
CA PHE A 5 -35.10 -20.18 33.52
C PHE A 5 -34.20 -19.01 34.00
N CYS A 6 -33.85 -18.18 33.00
CA CYS A 6 -34.03 -16.72 32.92
C CYS A 6 -33.03 -15.71 33.53
N PRO A 7 -33.00 -14.48 32.94
CA PRO A 7 -31.89 -13.53 32.96
C PRO A 7 -32.18 -12.28 33.82
N PHE A 8 -31.15 -11.44 34.01
CA PHE A 8 -31.24 -10.11 34.62
C PHE A 8 -30.15 -9.21 34.02
N ASN A 9 -30.27 -7.89 33.88
CA ASN A 9 -31.36 -6.99 33.51
C ASN A 9 -30.70 -5.65 33.14
N SER A 10 -31.33 -4.90 32.26
CA SER A 10 -30.99 -3.53 31.86
C SER A 10 -31.12 -2.56 33.04
N THR A 11 -30.18 -1.63 33.22
CA THR A 11 -30.43 -0.41 34.01
C THR A 11 -29.75 0.83 33.41
N ARG A 12 -30.60 1.69 32.83
CA ARG A 12 -30.64 3.17 32.88
C ARG A 12 -29.34 3.96 32.74
N LEU A 13 -29.28 4.80 31.69
CA LEU A 13 -28.83 6.18 31.87
C LEU A 13 -29.99 7.13 31.56
N ALA A 14 -30.30 7.95 32.56
CA ALA A 14 -31.39 8.92 32.56
C ALA A 14 -31.02 10.18 31.78
N SER A 15 -32.01 10.69 31.06
CA SER A 15 -32.11 12.01 30.46
C SER A 15 -32.02 13.13 31.50
N LEU A 16 -31.26 14.19 31.18
CA LEU A 16 -31.25 15.47 31.89
C LEU A 16 -31.75 16.60 30.97
N PRO A 17 -32.32 17.69 31.54
CA PRO A 17 -33.49 18.35 30.99
C PRO A 17 -33.25 19.67 30.24
N PHE A 18 -34.21 20.00 29.39
CA PHE A 18 -34.43 21.32 28.77
C PHE A 18 -34.79 22.40 29.81
N PRO A 19 -34.36 23.66 29.62
CA PRO A 19 -35.02 24.82 30.20
C PRO A 19 -35.99 25.49 29.20
N SER A 20 -37.18 25.83 29.70
CA SER A 20 -38.29 26.48 29.00
C SER A 20 -38.19 28.02 28.97
N GLU A 21 -38.88 28.62 28.00
CA GLU A 21 -39.18 30.05 27.90
C GLU A 21 -40.03 30.58 29.07
N ASN A 22 -39.82 31.86 29.44
CA ASN A 22 -40.89 32.86 29.55
C ASN A 22 -40.38 34.32 29.78
N ALA A 23 -40.95 35.22 28.96
CA ALA A 23 -41.41 36.59 29.25
C ALA A 23 -40.45 37.80 29.46
N LEU A 24 -40.18 38.48 28.35
CA LEU A 24 -40.49 39.89 28.01
C LEU A 24 -40.52 40.97 29.13
N LYS A 25 -39.60 41.95 29.06
CA LYS A 25 -39.89 43.39 29.33
C LYS A 25 -39.08 44.33 28.42
N THR A 26 -39.82 45.26 27.84
CA THR A 26 -39.45 46.38 26.95
C THR A 26 -38.60 47.47 27.61
N SER A 27 -37.65 48.05 26.86
CA SER A 27 -37.32 49.49 26.97
C SER A 27 -36.76 50.01 25.64
N LYS A 28 -37.24 51.18 25.23
CA LYS A 28 -36.99 51.87 23.95
C LYS A 28 -35.81 52.85 24.12
N ASN A 29 -34.88 52.88 23.18
CA ASN A 29 -34.65 54.02 22.29
C ASN A 29 -33.44 53.84 21.35
N PRO A 30 -33.43 54.50 20.18
CA PRO A 30 -32.68 54.08 18.99
C PRO A 30 -31.42 54.91 18.78
N LEU A 31 -30.33 54.29 18.33
CA LEU A 31 -29.20 55.03 17.76
C LEU A 31 -28.66 54.31 16.51
N TYR A 32 -28.93 54.99 15.39
CA TYR A 32 -28.09 55.14 14.21
C TYR A 32 -27.73 53.91 13.36
N MET A 33 -28.39 53.83 12.22
CA MET A 33 -28.06 52.99 11.07
C MET A 33 -26.69 53.36 10.48
N SER A 34 -25.76 52.39 10.47
CA SER A 34 -24.64 52.37 9.53
C SER A 34 -24.71 51.07 8.74
N THR A 35 -25.27 51.16 7.53
CA THR A 35 -25.27 50.07 6.55
C THR A 35 -23.88 49.91 5.97
N ALA A 36 -23.03 49.13 6.64
CA ALA A 36 -21.83 48.61 6.02
C ALA A 36 -22.23 47.46 5.08
N SER A 37 -22.33 47.76 3.79
CA SER A 37 -22.45 46.77 2.73
C SER A 37 -21.27 45.80 2.79
N LEU A 38 -21.46 44.65 3.43
CA LEU A 38 -20.61 43.49 3.24
C LEU A 38 -20.82 43.02 1.80
N LYS A 39 -19.98 43.53 0.89
CA LYS A 39 -19.84 43.00 -0.46
C LYS A 39 -19.46 41.53 -0.31
N LEU A 40 -20.45 40.64 -0.45
CA LEU A 40 -20.19 39.24 -0.74
C LEU A 40 -19.44 39.22 -2.07
N LEU A 41 -18.11 39.10 -2.00
CA LEU A 41 -17.28 38.69 -3.12
C LEU A 41 -17.70 37.25 -3.44
N CYS A 42 -18.70 37.11 -4.30
CA CYS A 42 -18.94 35.86 -5.00
C CYS A 42 -17.73 35.64 -5.91
N VAL A 43 -16.73 34.93 -5.39
CA VAL A 43 -15.65 34.38 -6.20
C VAL A 43 -16.32 33.39 -7.12
N ARG A 44 -16.51 33.77 -8.39
CA ARG A 44 -16.78 32.79 -9.45
C ARG A 44 -15.55 31.90 -9.52
N ALA A 45 -15.65 30.71 -8.95
CA ALA A 45 -14.70 29.65 -9.20
C ALA A 45 -14.81 29.31 -10.69
N SER A 46 -13.87 29.83 -11.48
CA SER A 46 -13.62 29.34 -12.82
C SER A 46 -13.21 27.88 -12.66
N ALA A 47 -14.09 26.94 -13.02
CA ALA A 47 -13.77 25.52 -13.03
C ALA A 47 -12.78 25.24 -14.17
N SER A 48 -11.50 25.54 -13.96
CA SER A 48 -10.44 24.80 -14.62
C SER A 48 -10.44 23.42 -13.99
N ASN A 49 -11.12 22.48 -14.66
CA ASN A 49 -11.45 21.14 -14.18
C ASN A 49 -10.23 20.20 -14.15
N SER A 50 -9.11 20.65 -13.58
CA SER A 50 -7.99 19.78 -13.23
C SER A 50 -8.08 19.50 -11.74
N ALA A 51 -8.56 18.30 -11.38
CA ALA A 51 -8.43 17.81 -10.01
C ALA A 51 -6.96 17.96 -9.57
N SER A 52 -6.72 18.50 -8.38
CA SER A 52 -5.35 18.60 -7.86
C SER A 52 -4.75 17.21 -7.76
N LYS A 53 -3.61 16.98 -8.42
CA LYS A 53 -2.90 15.70 -8.39
C LYS A 53 -1.80 15.77 -7.35
N ALA A 54 -1.75 14.79 -6.46
CA ALA A 54 -0.65 14.61 -5.51
C ALA A 54 0.25 13.47 -6.00
N ARG A 55 1.57 13.63 -5.90
CA ARG A 55 2.52 12.59 -6.26
C ARG A 55 3.43 12.28 -5.09
N PHE A 56 3.61 11.00 -4.81
CA PHE A 56 4.53 10.55 -3.77
C PHE A 56 5.35 9.34 -4.24
N VAL A 57 6.61 9.34 -3.83
CA VAL A 57 7.64 8.40 -4.31
C VAL A 57 8.40 7.88 -3.10
N ALA A 58 8.57 6.57 -3.02
CA ALA A 58 9.45 5.94 -2.05
C ALA A 58 10.46 5.04 -2.75
N ARG A 59 11.69 5.05 -2.26
CA ARG A 59 12.76 4.16 -2.71
C ARG A 59 13.41 3.49 -1.51
N ARG A 60 13.71 2.21 -1.63
CA ARG A 60 14.51 1.49 -0.65
C ARG A 60 15.45 0.53 -1.36
N LYS A 61 16.70 0.55 -0.92
CA LYS A 61 17.71 -0.43 -1.29
C LYS A 61 18.00 -1.32 -0.09
N GLU A 62 18.04 -2.63 -0.30
CA GLU A 62 18.34 -3.64 0.71
C GLU A 62 19.43 -4.57 0.18
N SER A 63 20.41 -4.91 1.01
CA SER A 63 21.52 -5.79 0.67
C SER A 63 21.65 -6.88 1.71
N VAL A 64 21.82 -8.13 1.27
CA VAL A 64 22.03 -9.28 2.15
C VAL A 64 23.23 -10.09 1.67
N SER A 65 24.11 -10.44 2.59
CA SER A 65 25.22 -11.37 2.33
C SER A 65 24.71 -12.81 2.30
N VAL A 66 24.95 -13.49 1.18
CA VAL A 66 24.51 -14.87 0.94
C VAL A 66 25.73 -15.78 0.87
N ARG A 67 25.75 -16.84 1.69
CA ARG A 67 26.76 -17.89 1.60
C ARG A 67 26.46 -18.79 0.41
N GLN A 68 27.41 -18.93 -0.50
CA GLN A 68 27.26 -19.81 -1.63
C GLN A 68 27.34 -21.28 -1.17
N LEU A 69 26.48 -22.12 -1.75
CA LEU A 69 26.45 -23.56 -1.52
C LEU A 69 26.98 -24.31 -2.75
N LYS A 70 26.60 -25.60 -2.89
CA LYS A 70 27.04 -26.44 -4.02
C LYS A 70 26.72 -25.86 -5.39
N ARG A 71 25.60 -25.13 -5.50
CA ARG A 71 25.19 -24.40 -6.69
C ARG A 71 25.36 -22.89 -6.44
N PRO A 72 25.97 -22.14 -7.37
CA PRO A 72 26.26 -20.73 -7.15
C PRO A 72 24.99 -19.87 -7.22
N LEU A 73 24.96 -18.77 -6.48
CA LEU A 73 23.79 -17.89 -6.41
C LEU A 73 23.45 -17.27 -7.77
N ILE A 74 24.44 -16.96 -8.61
CA ILE A 74 24.21 -16.42 -9.95
C ILE A 74 23.39 -17.36 -10.85
N GLU A 75 23.55 -18.68 -10.72
CA GLU A 75 22.76 -19.65 -11.49
C GLU A 75 21.31 -19.66 -11.02
N TYR A 76 21.10 -19.59 -9.71
CA TYR A 76 19.77 -19.45 -9.13
C TYR A 76 19.07 -18.17 -9.59
N MET A 77 19.78 -17.04 -9.59
CA MET A 77 19.23 -15.75 -10.01
C MET A 77 18.86 -15.68 -11.49
N ARG A 78 19.36 -16.62 -12.31
CA ARG A 78 19.03 -16.77 -13.74
C ARG A 78 17.89 -17.76 -13.98
N LEU A 79 17.36 -18.39 -12.96
CA LEU A 79 16.22 -19.27 -13.13
C LEU A 79 15.02 -18.46 -13.64
N PRO A 80 14.18 -19.06 -14.51
CA PRO A 80 12.92 -18.46 -14.90
C PRO A 80 12.06 -18.12 -13.68
N ALA A 81 11.26 -17.06 -13.80
CA ALA A 81 10.38 -16.58 -12.75
C ALA A 81 9.47 -17.69 -12.19
N SER A 82 9.03 -18.59 -13.07
CA SER A 82 8.23 -19.78 -12.76
C SER A 82 8.85 -20.76 -11.77
N GLN A 83 10.18 -20.75 -11.65
CA GLN A 83 10.87 -21.68 -10.78
C GLN A 83 10.98 -21.16 -9.35
N TYR A 84 10.87 -19.85 -9.09
CA TYR A 84 10.94 -19.32 -7.74
C TYR A 84 9.77 -19.82 -6.88
N SER A 85 10.06 -20.15 -5.63
CA SER A 85 9.00 -20.42 -4.65
C SER A 85 8.26 -19.12 -4.31
N VAL A 86 7.02 -19.25 -3.81
CA VAL A 86 6.20 -18.10 -3.36
C VAL A 86 7.00 -17.21 -2.41
N LEU A 87 7.17 -15.94 -2.78
CA LEU A 87 7.84 -14.91 -1.98
C LEU A 87 6.84 -14.14 -1.12
N ASP A 88 7.31 -13.17 -0.32
CA ASP A 88 6.51 -12.47 0.70
C ASP A 88 5.39 -11.60 0.08
N ALA A 89 4.17 -12.13 0.08
CA ALA A 89 2.91 -11.41 -0.04
C ALA A 89 1.83 -12.21 0.74
N GLU A 90 0.69 -11.59 1.07
CA GLU A 90 -0.40 -12.28 1.78
C GLU A 90 -0.92 -13.47 0.95
N ARG A 91 -0.96 -13.28 -0.38
CA ARG A 91 -1.28 -14.31 -1.37
C ARG A 91 -0.62 -13.97 -2.70
N ILE A 92 -0.10 -14.98 -3.40
CA ILE A 92 0.39 -14.84 -4.77
C ILE A 92 -0.34 -15.86 -5.65
N GLU A 93 -0.94 -15.36 -6.72
CA GLU A 93 -1.56 -16.16 -7.78
C GLU A 93 -0.70 -16.02 -9.04
N ARG A 94 -0.33 -17.15 -9.64
CA ARG A 94 0.40 -17.14 -10.90
C ARG A 94 -0.60 -16.98 -12.05
N ILE A 95 -0.38 -15.98 -12.90
CA ILE A 95 -1.22 -15.72 -14.08
C ILE A 95 -0.63 -16.40 -15.32
N ASP A 96 0.70 -16.31 -15.47
CA ASP A 96 1.46 -16.99 -16.53
C ASP A 96 2.90 -17.27 -16.06
N ASP A 97 3.82 -17.54 -16.99
CA ASP A 97 5.20 -17.86 -16.66
C ASP A 97 5.95 -16.77 -15.90
N ASN A 98 5.66 -15.51 -16.23
CA ASN A 98 6.39 -14.35 -15.75
C ASN A 98 5.49 -13.30 -15.09
N THR A 99 4.17 -13.49 -15.10
CA THR A 99 3.18 -12.56 -14.54
C THR A 99 2.50 -13.15 -13.31
N PHE A 100 2.45 -12.35 -12.25
CA PHE A 100 1.92 -12.74 -10.94
C PHE A 100 0.94 -11.69 -10.44
N ARG A 101 -0.12 -12.15 -9.79
CA ARG A 101 -1.02 -11.32 -9.01
C ARG A 101 -0.67 -11.46 -7.53
N CYS A 102 -0.26 -10.35 -6.92
CA CYS A 102 0.17 -10.29 -5.53
C CYS A 102 -0.84 -9.51 -4.70
N TYR A 103 -1.36 -10.14 -3.66
CA TYR A 103 -2.18 -9.49 -2.64
C TYR A 103 -1.23 -9.01 -1.54
N VAL A 104 -1.03 -7.70 -1.49
CA VAL A 104 -0.19 -7.06 -0.48
C VAL A 104 -0.99 -6.97 0.82
N TYR A 105 -0.30 -7.00 1.96
CA TYR A 105 -0.96 -6.85 3.26
C TYR A 105 -1.77 -5.56 3.35
N ARG A 106 -2.87 -5.65 4.11
CA ARG A 106 -3.71 -4.50 4.43
C ARG A 106 -2.93 -3.47 5.25
N PHE A 107 -3.05 -2.20 4.88
CA PHE A 107 -2.53 -1.08 5.67
C PHE A 107 -3.55 0.05 5.78
N LYS A 108 -3.36 0.88 6.81
CA LYS A 108 -4.19 2.06 7.03
C LYS A 108 -3.60 3.27 6.32
N PHE A 109 -4.41 3.91 5.48
CA PHE A 109 -4.13 5.19 4.86
C PHE A 109 -5.18 6.19 5.33
N PHE A 110 -4.82 7.08 6.25
CA PHE A 110 -5.77 7.89 7.02
C PHE A 110 -6.83 7.01 7.70
N ASN A 111 -8.12 7.24 7.43
CA ASN A 111 -9.25 6.51 7.99
C ASN A 111 -9.68 5.31 7.13
N PHE A 112 -8.92 4.98 6.09
CA PHE A 112 -9.22 3.86 5.20
C PHE A 112 -8.26 2.70 5.44
N GLU A 113 -8.79 1.49 5.45
CA GLU A 113 -8.00 0.27 5.34
C GLU A 113 -8.00 -0.16 3.86
N VAL A 114 -6.81 -0.40 3.33
CA VAL A 114 -6.58 -0.62 1.90
C VAL A 114 -5.77 -1.89 1.70
N CYS A 115 -6.19 -2.71 0.74
CA CYS A 115 -5.47 -3.90 0.29
C CYS A 115 -5.03 -3.73 -1.17
N PRO A 116 -3.77 -3.43 -1.48
CA PRO A 116 -3.31 -3.38 -2.86
C PRO A 116 -3.21 -4.80 -3.47
N VAL A 117 -3.83 -4.96 -4.63
CA VAL A 117 -3.70 -6.11 -5.50
C VAL A 117 -2.86 -5.69 -6.70
N LEU A 118 -1.62 -6.18 -6.75
CA LEU A 118 -0.65 -5.86 -7.78
C LEU A 118 -0.66 -6.94 -8.86
N LEU A 119 -0.65 -6.54 -10.12
CA LEU A 119 -0.25 -7.40 -11.22
C LEU A 119 1.18 -7.02 -11.60
N VAL A 120 2.12 -7.94 -11.45
CA VAL A 120 3.55 -7.70 -11.68
C VAL A 120 4.09 -8.65 -12.73
N ARG A 121 5.08 -8.18 -13.49
CA ARG A 121 5.86 -8.99 -14.44
C ARG A 121 7.29 -9.09 -13.96
N VAL A 122 7.85 -10.29 -13.99
CA VAL A 122 9.26 -10.56 -13.73
C VAL A 122 9.99 -10.68 -15.06
N GLU A 123 11.02 -9.85 -15.23
CA GLU A 123 11.92 -9.88 -16.38
C GLU A 123 13.28 -10.39 -15.92
N GLU A 124 13.78 -11.44 -16.58
CA GLU A 124 15.11 -11.97 -16.33
C GLU A 124 16.19 -10.95 -16.73
N GLN A 125 17.27 -10.89 -15.96
CA GLN A 125 18.42 -10.03 -16.19
C GLN A 125 19.71 -10.86 -16.08
N PRO A 126 20.83 -10.44 -16.71
CA PRO A 126 22.06 -11.24 -16.73
C PRO A 126 22.58 -11.66 -15.35
N ASN A 127 22.33 -10.83 -14.33
CA ASN A 127 22.80 -11.00 -12.95
C ASN A 127 21.65 -10.99 -11.93
N GLY A 128 20.41 -11.24 -12.34
CA GLY A 128 19.25 -11.11 -11.46
C GLY A 128 17.93 -11.04 -12.20
N CYS A 129 17.00 -10.27 -11.66
CA CYS A 129 15.70 -10.05 -12.29
C CYS A 129 15.15 -8.65 -11.97
N CYS A 130 14.20 -8.21 -12.78
CA CYS A 130 13.50 -6.95 -12.61
C CYS A 130 12.01 -7.24 -12.45
N ILE A 131 11.42 -6.85 -11.32
CA ILE A 131 9.98 -6.95 -11.09
C ILE A 131 9.37 -5.60 -11.44
N LYS A 132 8.44 -5.58 -12.39
CA LYS A 132 7.73 -4.38 -12.84
C LYS A 132 6.25 -4.49 -12.56
N LEU A 133 5.66 -3.39 -12.10
CA LEU A 133 4.21 -3.28 -11.96
C LEU A 133 3.55 -3.09 -13.32
N LEU A 134 2.58 -3.94 -13.65
CA LEU A 134 1.71 -3.79 -14.80
C LEU A 134 0.43 -3.03 -14.45
N SER A 135 -0.14 -3.31 -13.27
CA SER A 135 -1.31 -2.61 -12.77
C SER A 135 -1.43 -2.76 -11.26
N CYS A 136 -2.01 -1.77 -10.59
CA CYS A 136 -2.38 -1.84 -9.18
C CYS A 136 -3.87 -1.55 -9.05
N LYS A 137 -4.59 -2.34 -8.25
CA LYS A 137 -5.96 -2.07 -7.83
C LYS A 137 -6.06 -2.17 -6.33
N LEU A 138 -6.89 -1.34 -5.72
CA LEU A 138 -7.22 -1.37 -4.32
C LEU A 138 -8.46 -2.24 -4.14
N ASP A 139 -8.33 -3.24 -3.27
CA ASP A 139 -9.39 -4.08 -2.76
C ASP A 139 -9.79 -3.63 -1.34
N GLY A 140 -11.05 -3.84 -0.98
CA GLY A 140 -11.61 -3.42 0.30
C GLY A 140 -13.04 -2.91 0.20
N SER A 141 -13.37 -1.88 0.98
CA SER A 141 -14.71 -1.29 1.00
C SER A 141 -15.09 -0.63 -0.34
N PRO A 142 -16.40 -0.47 -0.65
CA PRO A 142 -16.84 0.16 -1.90
C PRO A 142 -16.24 1.55 -2.14
N ILE A 143 -15.99 2.31 -1.06
CA ILE A 143 -15.36 3.64 -1.15
C ILE A 143 -13.89 3.57 -1.57
N VAL A 144 -13.17 2.51 -1.18
CA VAL A 144 -11.76 2.25 -1.58
C VAL A 144 -11.72 1.79 -3.03
N VAL A 145 -12.59 0.85 -3.42
CA VAL A 145 -12.66 0.34 -4.80
C VAL A 145 -13.02 1.46 -5.78
N ALA A 146 -13.89 2.40 -5.40
CA ALA A 146 -14.24 3.57 -6.20
C ALA A 146 -13.07 4.54 -6.45
N GLN A 147 -11.93 4.40 -5.75
CA GLN A 147 -10.73 5.20 -6.03
C GLN A 147 -9.85 4.60 -7.14
N ASN A 148 -10.14 3.39 -7.63
CA ASN A 148 -9.31 2.70 -8.63
C ASN A 148 -9.16 3.41 -9.97
N ASP A 149 -10.01 4.39 -10.25
CA ASP A 149 -9.97 5.21 -11.46
C ASP A 149 -9.38 6.62 -11.19
N LYS A 150 -8.95 6.87 -9.95
CA LYS A 150 -8.46 8.17 -9.46
C LYS A 150 -7.00 8.12 -9.00
N PHE A 151 -6.31 7.01 -9.26
CA PHE A 151 -4.87 6.93 -9.05
C PHE A 151 -4.19 6.17 -10.17
N ASP A 152 -2.90 6.45 -10.30
CA ASP A 152 -1.96 5.71 -11.12
C ASP A 152 -0.75 5.30 -10.25
N ALA A 153 -0.18 4.15 -10.53
CA ALA A 153 0.95 3.63 -9.77
C ALA A 153 1.97 2.97 -10.70
N SER A 154 3.25 3.21 -10.42
CA SER A 154 4.36 2.51 -11.03
C SER A 154 5.27 1.95 -9.94
N MET A 155 5.85 0.78 -10.20
CA MET A 155 6.84 0.18 -9.32
C MET A 155 7.85 -0.62 -10.14
N VAL A 156 9.11 -0.51 -9.74
CA VAL A 156 10.22 -1.29 -10.26
C VAL A 156 11.04 -1.78 -9.06
N ASN A 157 11.30 -3.08 -9.00
CA ASN A 157 12.26 -3.66 -8.07
C ASN A 157 13.35 -4.40 -8.86
N GLN A 158 14.57 -3.87 -8.81
CA GLN A 158 15.74 -4.48 -9.42
C GLN A 158 16.46 -5.36 -8.40
N ILE A 159 16.52 -6.66 -8.66
CA ILE A 159 17.28 -7.61 -7.87
C ILE A 159 18.54 -7.99 -8.65
N SER A 160 19.68 -7.99 -7.98
CA SER A 160 20.96 -8.39 -8.58
C SER A 160 21.91 -9.01 -7.57
N CYS A 161 22.76 -9.92 -8.03
CA CYS A 161 23.90 -10.42 -7.26
C CYS A 161 25.22 -9.94 -7.88
N ASP A 162 26.24 -9.68 -7.06
CA ASP A 162 27.55 -9.20 -7.51
C ASP A 162 28.32 -10.27 -8.31
N ALA A 163 28.18 -10.24 -9.65
CA ALA A 163 28.82 -11.19 -10.54
C ALA A 163 30.36 -11.13 -10.54
N ASN A 164 30.97 -10.03 -10.07
CA ASN A 164 32.43 -9.86 -10.06
C ASN A 164 33.12 -10.68 -8.94
N ARG A 165 32.35 -11.34 -8.07
CA ARG A 165 32.84 -12.19 -6.97
C ARG A 165 32.47 -13.67 -7.14
N SER A 166 32.44 -14.16 -8.38
CA SER A 166 32.09 -15.56 -8.70
C SER A 166 32.90 -16.62 -7.94
N GLY A 167 34.13 -16.31 -7.51
CA GLY A 167 34.98 -17.19 -6.68
C GLY A 167 34.87 -17.01 -5.15
N SER A 168 34.03 -16.09 -4.67
CA SER A 168 33.87 -15.81 -3.23
C SER A 168 32.88 -16.77 -2.57
N LEU A 169 33.19 -17.27 -1.38
CA LEU A 169 32.25 -18.06 -0.57
C LEU A 169 31.00 -17.28 -0.15
N VAL A 170 31.07 -15.94 -0.19
CA VAL A 170 29.96 -15.03 0.16
C VAL A 170 29.74 -14.05 -0.99
N GLN A 171 28.49 -13.91 -1.42
CA GLN A 171 28.07 -12.95 -2.45
C GLN A 171 27.03 -12.00 -1.88
N GLU A 172 27.01 -10.76 -2.35
CA GLU A 172 25.99 -9.78 -1.96
C GLU A 172 24.80 -9.89 -2.92
N LEU A 173 23.60 -10.08 -2.36
CA LEU A 173 22.33 -9.99 -3.05
C LEU A 173 21.71 -8.63 -2.72
N THR A 174 21.45 -7.83 -3.74
CA THR A 174 20.92 -6.47 -3.62
C THR A 174 19.54 -6.40 -4.25
N SER A 175 18.63 -5.67 -3.61
CA SER A 175 17.33 -5.29 -4.15
C SER A 175 17.15 -3.78 -4.04
N ASP A 176 16.76 -3.13 -5.13
CA ASP A 176 16.52 -1.70 -5.21
C ASP A 176 15.10 -1.48 -5.75
N ALA A 177 14.20 -1.11 -4.85
CA ALA A 177 12.79 -0.95 -5.13
C ALA A 177 12.40 0.53 -5.11
N VAL A 178 11.68 0.96 -6.15
CA VAL A 178 11.07 2.29 -6.29
C VAL A 178 9.58 2.11 -6.51
N ILE A 179 8.77 2.85 -5.75
CA ILE A 179 7.32 2.95 -5.91
C ILE A 179 6.98 4.42 -6.11
N GLU A 180 6.20 4.71 -7.15
CA GLU A 180 5.62 6.03 -7.39
C GLU A 180 4.11 5.89 -7.54
N VAL A 181 3.38 6.75 -6.84
CA VAL A 181 1.92 6.80 -6.90
C VAL A 181 1.48 8.24 -7.12
N SER A 182 0.57 8.41 -8.07
CA SER A 182 -0.10 9.67 -8.36
C SER A 182 -1.58 9.52 -8.08
N ILE A 183 -2.16 10.41 -7.28
CA ILE A 183 -3.59 10.38 -6.93
C ILE A 183 -4.26 11.69 -7.33
N GLU A 184 -5.52 11.62 -7.73
CA GLU A 184 -6.41 12.77 -7.77
C GLU A 184 -6.93 13.03 -6.37
N VAL A 185 -6.63 14.20 -5.81
CA VAL A 185 -7.02 14.57 -4.44
C VAL A 185 -8.55 14.74 -4.39
N PRO A 186 -9.27 13.92 -3.60
CA PRO A 186 -10.71 14.07 -3.47
C PRO A 186 -11.07 15.43 -2.86
N PHE A 187 -12.21 16.01 -3.26
CA PHE A 187 -12.66 17.33 -2.78
C PHE A 187 -12.71 17.44 -1.24
N ALA A 188 -13.05 16.36 -0.53
CA ALA A 188 -13.05 16.32 0.93
C ALA A 188 -11.67 16.63 1.57
N PHE A 189 -10.59 16.41 0.82
CA PHE A 189 -9.22 16.70 1.24
C PHE A 189 -8.68 18.02 0.67
N SER A 190 -9.50 18.79 -0.06
CA SER A 190 -9.10 20.10 -0.61
C SER A 190 -8.61 21.11 0.43
N PRO A 191 -9.05 21.09 1.70
CA PRO A 191 -8.48 21.96 2.74
C PRO A 191 -7.07 21.55 3.20
N ILE A 192 -6.64 20.32 2.93
CA ILE A 192 -5.32 19.82 3.34
C ILE A 192 -4.27 20.32 2.34
N PRO A 193 -3.16 20.92 2.80
CA PRO A 193 -2.08 21.32 1.92
C PRO A 193 -1.53 20.13 1.12
N LEU A 194 -1.34 20.32 -0.19
CA LEU A 194 -0.90 19.25 -1.10
C LEU A 194 0.39 18.55 -0.60
N GLY A 195 1.37 19.33 -0.15
CA GLY A 195 2.63 18.78 0.38
C GLY A 195 2.46 17.92 1.64
N MET A 196 1.41 18.13 2.45
CA MET A 196 1.11 17.22 3.57
C MET A 196 0.56 15.89 3.07
N ILE A 197 -0.25 15.90 2.01
CA ILE A 197 -0.76 14.67 1.38
C ILE A 197 0.40 13.88 0.77
N GLU A 198 1.28 14.56 0.03
CA GLU A 198 2.45 13.94 -0.61
C GLU A 198 3.45 13.37 0.41
N SER A 199 3.76 14.12 1.48
CA SER A 199 4.64 13.63 2.54
C SER A 199 4.04 12.46 3.31
N THR A 200 2.73 12.49 3.62
CA THR A 200 2.04 11.37 4.27
C THR A 200 2.02 10.14 3.36
N GLY A 201 1.70 10.30 2.07
CA GLY A 201 1.75 9.25 1.06
C GLY A 201 3.15 8.63 0.94
N THR A 202 4.18 9.47 0.87
CA THR A 202 5.59 9.03 0.82
C THR A 202 5.95 8.22 2.06
N GLN A 203 5.61 8.70 3.26
CA GLN A 203 5.89 7.97 4.50
C GLN A 203 5.20 6.61 4.53
N VAL A 204 3.96 6.51 4.05
CA VAL A 204 3.25 5.22 3.98
C VAL A 204 3.97 4.27 3.03
N LEU A 205 4.32 4.71 1.82
CA LEU A 205 5.07 3.88 0.87
C LEU A 205 6.45 3.48 1.41
N GLU A 206 7.14 4.38 2.11
CA GLU A 206 8.41 4.06 2.77
C GLU A 206 8.23 2.97 3.80
N GLN A 207 7.27 3.12 4.73
CA GLN A 207 6.96 2.10 5.74
C GLN A 207 6.64 0.76 5.09
N ILE A 208 5.94 0.79 3.96
CA ILE A 208 5.63 -0.41 3.21
C ILE A 208 6.91 -1.12 2.74
N LEU A 209 7.81 -0.38 2.09
CA LEU A 209 9.11 -0.91 1.68
C LEU A 209 9.96 -1.35 2.87
N ARG A 210 9.87 -0.67 4.03
CA ARG A 210 10.62 -1.03 5.25
C ARG A 210 10.25 -2.41 5.78
N LEU A 211 8.99 -2.82 5.61
CA LEU A 211 8.50 -4.11 6.10
C LEU A 211 8.65 -5.22 5.06
N MET A 212 8.27 -4.96 3.81
CA MET A 212 8.27 -5.99 2.76
C MET A 212 9.65 -6.34 2.26
N LEU A 213 10.47 -5.34 1.96
CA LEU A 213 11.71 -5.58 1.21
C LEU A 213 12.66 -6.53 1.96
N PRO A 214 12.88 -6.36 3.28
CA PRO A 214 13.71 -7.31 4.04
C PRO A 214 13.13 -8.73 4.08
N ARG A 215 11.80 -8.86 4.20
CA ARG A 215 11.13 -10.18 4.22
C ARG A 215 11.23 -10.90 2.88
N PHE A 216 10.97 -10.17 1.80
CA PHE A 216 11.17 -10.64 0.44
C PHE A 216 12.61 -11.16 0.24
N MET A 217 13.61 -10.38 0.66
CA MET A 217 15.02 -10.77 0.57
C MET A 217 15.33 -12.02 1.39
N ALA A 218 14.80 -12.12 2.61
CA ALA A 218 14.98 -13.30 3.45
C ALA A 218 14.35 -14.56 2.82
N GLN A 219 13.16 -14.46 2.22
CA GLN A 219 12.53 -15.58 1.51
C GLN A 219 13.32 -15.97 0.27
N LEU A 220 13.83 -14.99 -0.49
CA LEU A 220 14.64 -15.26 -1.68
C LEU A 220 15.93 -16.01 -1.33
N VAL A 221 16.58 -15.64 -0.22
CA VAL A 221 17.77 -16.35 0.31
C VAL A 221 17.41 -17.76 0.77
N LYS A 222 16.26 -17.94 1.42
CA LYS A 222 15.78 -19.25 1.86
C LYS A 222 15.49 -20.17 0.67
N ASP A 223 14.82 -19.66 -0.37
CA ASP A 223 14.56 -20.44 -1.60
C ASP A 223 15.86 -20.80 -2.33
N TYR A 224 16.83 -19.87 -2.38
CA TYR A 224 18.17 -20.17 -2.88
C TYR A 224 18.83 -21.34 -2.12
N GLN A 225 18.81 -21.30 -0.78
CA GLN A 225 19.44 -22.34 0.04
C GLN A 225 18.80 -23.72 -0.18
N ALA A 226 17.47 -23.78 -0.32
CA ALA A 226 16.77 -25.00 -0.66
C ALA A 226 17.16 -25.50 -2.06
N TRP A 227 17.11 -24.63 -3.07
CA TRP A 227 17.48 -24.96 -4.45
C TRP A 227 18.94 -25.43 -4.59
N ALA A 228 19.87 -24.75 -3.90
CA ALA A 228 21.30 -25.02 -3.99
C ALA A 228 21.75 -26.25 -3.20
N SER A 229 20.99 -26.65 -2.16
CA SER A 229 21.23 -27.90 -1.42
C SER A 229 20.65 -29.13 -2.15
N GLY A 230 19.78 -28.93 -3.14
CA GLY A 230 19.08 -30.01 -3.83
C GLY A 230 17.88 -30.54 -3.06
N ASP A 231 17.36 -29.75 -2.13
CA ASP A 231 16.16 -30.11 -1.36
C ASP A 231 14.92 -30.11 -2.28
N ALA A 232 14.21 -31.23 -2.28
CA ALA A 232 12.99 -31.44 -3.06
C ALA A 232 11.73 -30.85 -2.39
N SER A 233 11.87 -30.24 -1.20
CA SER A 233 10.76 -29.53 -0.52
C SER A 233 10.30 -28.27 -1.26
N ARG A 234 11.06 -27.83 -2.27
CA ARG A 234 10.74 -26.68 -3.12
C ARG A 234 9.50 -26.97 -3.97
N GLN A 235 8.40 -26.27 -3.69
CA GLN A 235 7.24 -26.25 -4.57
C GLN A 235 7.20 -24.91 -5.30
N PRO A 236 7.62 -24.86 -6.59
CA PRO A 236 7.34 -23.69 -7.41
C PRO A 236 5.82 -23.49 -7.50
N LEU A 237 5.37 -22.25 -7.68
CA LEU A 237 3.95 -21.94 -7.90
C LEU A 237 3.41 -22.87 -8.99
N GLY A 238 2.37 -23.64 -8.64
CA GLY A 238 1.85 -24.77 -9.40
C GLY A 238 1.85 -24.53 -10.91
N THR A 239 2.18 -25.58 -11.66
CA THR A 239 1.86 -25.67 -13.07
C THR A 239 0.38 -25.33 -13.20
N GLY A 240 0.07 -24.19 -13.83
CA GLY A 240 -1.30 -23.75 -14.07
C GLY A 240 -1.97 -24.71 -15.05
N GLU A 241 -2.33 -25.90 -14.56
CA GLU A 241 -3.31 -26.74 -15.22
C GLU A 241 -4.66 -26.05 -15.06
N ILE A 242 -5.23 -25.79 -16.22
CA ILE A 242 -6.39 -24.96 -16.55
C ILE A 242 -7.69 -25.60 -16.05
#